data_AF-K3ZMF6-F1
#
_entry.id   AF-K3ZMF6-F1
#
_cell.length_a   1.000
_cell.length_b   1.000
_cell.length_c   1.000
_cell.angle_alpha   90.00
_cell.angle_beta   90.00
_cell.angle_gamma   90.00
#
_symmetry.space_group_name_H-M   'P 1'
#
loop_
_entity.id
_entity.type
_entity.pdbx_description
1 polymer ?
#
loop_
_entity_poly.entity_id
_entity_poly.type
_entity_poly.pdbx_seq_one_letter_code
_entity_poly.pdbx_strand_id
1 'polypeptide(L)' 'GLSLIMCTKCGLRRVVRCTSQQKWSLGQIFYCCPLHKRDGSGCPFWYWKVEYINVVASRGLLLSSESAYNRAGLM' A
#
# COMPACT_ATOMS: atom_id res chain seq x y z
N GLY A 1 -9.96 -6.78 -3.84
CA GLY A 1 -9.76 -5.62 -2.96
C GLY A 1 -8.53 -5.94 -2.15
N LEU A 2 -7.49 -5.10 -2.22
CA LEU A 2 -6.13 -5.49 -1.82
C LEU A 2 -6.06 -5.88 -0.34
N SER A 3 -5.44 -7.03 -0.08
CA SER A 3 -5.22 -7.57 1.27
C SER A 3 -4.47 -6.56 2.14
N LEU A 4 -5.10 -6.10 3.22
CA LEU A 4 -4.47 -5.22 4.20
C LEU A 4 -3.59 -6.05 5.15
N ILE A 5 -2.30 -6.11 4.84
CA ILE A 5 -1.31 -6.88 5.60
C ILE A 5 -0.92 -6.20 6.91
N MET A 6 -0.30 -6.95 7.83
CA MET A 6 0.42 -6.36 8.96
C MET A 6 1.57 -5.49 8.46
N CYS A 7 1.73 -4.30 9.05
CA CYS A 7 2.79 -3.36 8.67
C CYS A 7 4.14 -4.06 8.76
N THR A 8 4.88 -4.00 7.66
CA THR A 8 6.13 -4.76 7.50
C THR A 8 7.33 -4.06 8.13
N LYS A 9 7.18 -2.78 8.48
CA LYS A 9 8.23 -1.96 9.10
C LYS A 9 8.17 -2.01 10.62
N CYS A 10 6.97 -1.80 11.21
CA CYS A 10 6.83 -1.81 12.66
C CYS A 10 6.25 -3.11 13.23
N GLY A 11 5.52 -3.91 12.46
CA GLY A 11 4.84 -5.12 12.94
C GLY A 11 3.64 -4.88 13.87
N LEU A 12 3.40 -3.63 14.33
CA LEU A 12 2.45 -3.34 15.40
C LEU A 12 0.99 -3.23 14.95
N ARG A 13 0.74 -2.76 13.71
CA ARG A 13 -0.59 -2.41 13.23
C ARG A 13 -0.81 -2.92 11.81
N ARG A 14 -2.07 -3.22 11.47
CA ARG A 14 -2.47 -3.51 10.09
C ARG A 14 -2.41 -2.24 9.24
N VAL A 15 -1.94 -2.37 8.00
CA VAL A 15 -1.90 -1.29 7.00
C VAL A 15 -3.33 -0.86 6.67
N VAL A 16 -3.51 0.43 6.37
CA VAL A 16 -4.81 0.99 5.97
C VAL A 16 -4.76 1.50 4.53
N ARG A 17 -5.91 1.44 3.85
CA ARG A 17 -6.11 2.05 2.53
C ARG A 17 -6.63 3.48 2.71
N CYS A 18 -5.98 4.44 2.08
CA CYS A 18 -6.36 5.84 2.13
C CYS A 18 -6.53 6.40 0.70
N THR A 19 -7.30 7.47 0.61
CA THR A 19 -7.45 8.27 -0.61
C THR A 19 -6.81 9.63 -0.37
N SER A 20 -5.90 10.06 -1.23
CA SER A 20 -5.22 11.34 -1.10
C SER A 20 -6.19 12.50 -1.31
N GLN A 21 -6.05 13.51 -0.45
CA GLN A 21 -6.79 14.77 -0.50
C GLN A 21 -5.90 15.95 -0.92
N GLN A 22 -4.63 15.69 -1.29
CA GLN A 22 -3.72 16.76 -1.73
C GLN A 22 -4.06 17.17 -3.16
N LYS A 23 -3.96 18.47 -3.48
CA LYS A 23 -4.35 19.02 -4.81
C LYS A 23 -3.73 18.26 -5.99
N TRP A 24 -2.45 17.89 -5.91
CA TRP A 24 -1.70 17.23 -6.99
C TRP A 24 -1.90 15.71 -7.08
N SER A 25 -2.58 15.08 -6.11
CA SER A 25 -2.82 13.63 -6.08
C SER A 25 -4.23 13.30 -5.62
N LEU A 26 -5.17 14.23 -5.76
CA LEU A 26 -6.54 14.10 -5.28
C LEU A 26 -7.18 12.84 -5.86
N GLY A 27 -7.73 11.99 -4.99
CA GLY A 27 -8.36 10.74 -5.40
C GLY A 27 -7.41 9.55 -5.59
N GLN A 28 -6.09 9.76 -5.59
CA GLN A 28 -5.14 8.66 -5.70
C GLN A 28 -5.13 7.80 -4.43
N ILE A 29 -5.02 6.48 -4.60
CA ILE A 29 -5.04 5.53 -3.49
C ILE A 29 -3.62 5.26 -3.02
N PHE A 30 -3.40 5.33 -1.71
CA PHE A 30 -2.17 4.91 -1.06
C PHE A 30 -2.46 4.00 0.13
N TYR A 31 -1.43 3.30 0.57
CA TYR A 31 -1.47 2.38 1.71
C TYR A 31 -0.39 2.79 2.69
N CYS A 32 -0.74 2.94 3.97
CA CYS A 32 0.23 3.31 4.99
C CYS A 32 -0.01 2.59 6.32
N CYS A 33 1.01 2.59 7.17
CA CYS A 33 0.83 2.22 8.57
C CYS A 33 -0.01 3.29 9.27
N PRO A 34 -0.95 2.93 10.17
CA PRO A 34 -1.65 3.90 11.01
C PRO A 34 -0.74 4.77 11.88
N LEU A 35 0.50 4.31 12.15
CA LEU A 35 1.50 5.06 12.89
C LEU A 35 2.39 5.92 11.98
N HIS A 36 2.12 5.98 10.69
CA HIS A 36 2.82 6.87 9.77
C HIS A 36 2.51 8.33 10.09
N LYS A 37 3.54 9.17 10.10
CA LYS A 37 3.42 10.61 10.27
C LYS A 37 4.17 11.31 9.16
N ARG A 38 3.56 12.35 8.60
CA ARG A 38 4.10 13.12 7.47
C ARG A 38 5.40 13.85 7.80
N ASP A 39 5.61 14.17 9.08
CA ASP A 39 6.82 14.81 9.59
C ASP A 39 8.04 13.86 9.70
N GLY A 40 7.88 12.58 9.35
CA GLY A 40 8.93 11.58 9.41
C GLY A 40 9.15 10.97 10.81
N SER A 41 8.46 11.45 11.85
CA SER A 41 8.59 10.90 13.21
C SER A 41 7.82 9.57 13.41
N GLY A 42 7.04 9.16 12.41
CA GLY A 42 6.21 7.96 12.45
C GLY A 42 6.80 6.77 11.70
N CYS A 43 6.04 5.68 11.64
CA CYS A 43 6.41 4.50 10.87
C CYS A 43 6.61 4.85 9.37
N PRO A 44 7.70 4.43 8.72
CA PRO A 44 7.99 4.79 7.33
C PRO A 44 7.22 3.96 6.31
N PHE A 45 6.26 3.12 6.73
CA PHE A 45 5.49 2.29 5.81
C PHE A 45 4.43 3.16 5.13
N TRP A 46 4.70 3.53 3.88
CA TRP A 46 3.82 4.30 3.02
C TRP A 46 4.14 3.97 1.56
N TYR A 47 3.13 3.63 0.78
CA TYR A 47 3.27 3.24 -0.62
C TYR A 47 2.04 3.66 -1.41
N TRP A 48 2.22 4.11 -2.65
CA TRP A 48 1.11 4.23 -3.60
C TRP A 48 0.51 2.86 -3.91
N LYS A 49 -0.73 2.81 -4.39
CA LYS A 49 -1.42 1.55 -4.71
C LYS A 49 -0.57 0.62 -5.58
N VAL A 50 0.06 1.14 -6.63
CA VAL A 50 0.86 0.33 -7.56
C VAL A 50 2.09 -0.27 -6.89
N GLU A 51 2.73 0.47 -5.98
CA GLU A 51 3.89 0.01 -5.22
C GLU A 51 3.48 -1.00 -4.13
N TYR A 52 2.33 -0.76 -3.48
CA TYR A 52 1.79 -1.64 -2.45
C TYR A 52 1.46 -3.03 -3.02
N ILE A 53 0.98 -3.11 -4.26
CA ILE A 53 0.76 -4.39 -4.95
C ILE A 53 2.06 -5.21 -4.97
N ASN A 54 3.20 -4.59 -5.29
CA ASN A 54 4.50 -5.27 -5.29
C ASN A 54 4.92 -5.74 -3.90
N VAL A 55 4.64 -4.95 -2.86
CA VAL A 55 4.89 -5.34 -1.45
C VAL A 55 4.07 -6.57 -1.06
N VAL A 56 2.80 -6.63 -1.48
CA VAL A 56 1.93 -7.79 -1.19
C VAL A 56 2.31 -9.00 -2.06
N ALA A 57 2.66 -8.78 -3.33
CA ALA A 57 3.08 -9.80 -4.30
C ALA A 57 4.32 -10.55 -3.85
N SER A 58 5.35 -9.80 -3.44
CA SER A 58 6.63 -10.36 -2.95
C SER A 58 6.48 -11.26 -1.72
N ARG A 59 5.31 -11.26 -1.08
CA ARG A 59 4.99 -12.08 0.10
C ARG A 59 4.06 -13.25 -0.21
N GLY A 60 3.66 -13.43 -1.47
CA GLY A 60 2.69 -14.45 -1.86
C GLY A 60 1.28 -14.18 -1.33
N LEU A 61 0.97 -12.93 -0.94
CA LEU A 61 -0.30 -12.56 -0.31
C LEU A 61 -1.31 -11.93 -1.28
N LEU A 62 -1.02 -11.95 -2.59
CA LEU A 62 -1.97 -11.52 -3.60
C LEU A 62 -3.06 -12.57 -3.79
N LEU A 63 -4.32 -12.12 -3.70
CA LEU A 63 -5.46 -12.95 -4.06
C LEU A 63 -5.54 -13.13 -5.58
N SER A 64 -6.05 -14.28 -6.03
CA SER A 64 -6.05 -14.71 -7.44
C SER A 64 -6.70 -13.70 -8.42
N SER A 65 -7.65 -12.88 -7.96
CA SER A 65 -8.29 -11.84 -8.76
C SER A 65 -7.45 -10.56 -8.96
N GLU A 66 -6.35 -10.39 -8.23
CA GLU A 66 -5.47 -9.20 -8.29
C GLU A 66 -4.16 -9.49 -9.03
N SER A 67 -3.80 -10.76 -9.19
CA SER A 67 -2.69 -11.24 -10.03
C SER A 67 -2.83 -10.85 -11.51
N ALA A 68 -4.04 -10.48 -11.96
CA ALA A 68 -4.28 -9.97 -13.32
C ALA A 68 -3.59 -8.62 -13.58
N TYR A 69 -3.38 -7.77 -12.56
CA TYR A 69 -2.70 -6.48 -12.72
C TYR A 69 -1.22 -6.65 -13.12
N ASN A 70 -0.54 -7.67 -12.58
CA ASN A 70 0.85 -7.99 -12.92
C ASN A 70 1.02 -8.52 -14.36
N ARG A 71 -0.05 -9.04 -14.98
CA ARG A 71 0.01 -9.54 -16.37
C ARG A 71 -0.24 -8.45 -17.42
N ALA A 72 -0.84 -7.33 -17.04
CA ALA A 72 -1.15 -6.23 -17.96
C ALA A 72 -0.17 -5.04 -17.89
N GLY A 73 0.74 -5.01 -16.90
CA GLY A 73 1.61 -3.87 -16.60
C GLY A 73 3.09 -4.01 -16.99
N LEU A 74 3.48 -5.07 -17.69
CA LEU A 74 4.78 -5.17 -18.38
C LEU A 74 4.59 -4.71 -19.83
N MET A 75 4.58 -3.38 -20.02
CA MET A 75 4.85 -2.71 -21.29
C MET A 75 5.82 -1.57 -21.02
#